data_AF-A0AAD9PVM1-F1
#
_entry.id   AF-A0AAD9PVM1-F1
#
_cell.length_a   1.000
_cell.length_b   1.000
_cell.length_c   1.000
_cell.angle_alpha   90.00
_cell.angle_beta   90.00
_cell.angle_gamma   90.00
#
_symmetry.space_group_name_H-M   'P 1'
#
loop_
_entity.id
_entity.type
_entity.pdbx_description
1 polymer ?
#
loop_
_entity_poly.entity_id
_entity_poly.type
_entity_poly.pdbx_seq_one_letter_code
_entity_poly.pdbx_strand_id
1 'polypeptide(L)'
;MDWSSCIICGSRKGEPLRCPVDSPHKGCEQVYKAFLQNVEQFKEFDALPVNLKIGPEVSFELLAKSRASWHKSCHLKFSNSKLERARNKRKSDDNQDETLTRVRGQFLSSKAVCLFCGETGDLHEVMTLEVDEKVRKMATDLQDSALLKHLAGGDMIAIEAKYHKKCMTNLTNRHRAFLRQSQDCQSGEEDEKNEGIAFVELISFMESFIDDGKYVLTLTELHQLYINRLQDCGIKKEVNGTRLKSRILTHFPGKLQEQSDGKTVLQVFNEGMASILREELWNMIMKPML
;
A
#
# COMPACT_ATOMS: atom_id res chain seq x y z
N MET A 1 -38.58 -25.06 -32.67
CA MET A 1 -37.46 -24.10 -32.59
C MET A 1 -37.21 -23.57 -34.00
N ASP A 2 -37.07 -22.26 -34.21
CA ASP A 2 -36.75 -21.71 -35.53
C ASP A 2 -35.23 -21.73 -35.74
N TRP A 3 -34.77 -22.62 -36.62
CA TRP A 3 -33.35 -22.80 -36.93
C TRP A 3 -32.79 -21.72 -37.88
N SER A 4 -33.68 -20.89 -38.43
CA SER A 4 -33.33 -19.82 -39.34
C SER A 4 -32.97 -18.52 -38.61
N SER A 5 -33.17 -18.45 -37.30
CA SER A 5 -32.79 -17.34 -36.42
C SER A 5 -31.71 -17.74 -35.42
N CYS A 6 -31.15 -16.76 -34.69
CA CYS A 6 -30.13 -17.05 -33.69
C CYS A 6 -30.69 -17.94 -32.59
N ILE A 7 -30.16 -19.16 -32.40
CA ILE A 7 -30.68 -20.09 -31.39
C ILE A 7 -30.51 -19.60 -29.93
N ILE A 8 -29.64 -18.60 -29.72
CA ILE A 8 -29.37 -18.04 -28.39
C ILE A 8 -30.36 -16.94 -28.01
N CYS A 9 -30.77 -16.09 -28.97
CA CYS A 9 -31.65 -14.95 -28.69
C CYS A 9 -33.00 -14.98 -29.42
N GLY A 10 -33.22 -15.97 -30.29
CA GLY A 10 -34.46 -16.17 -31.04
C GLY A 10 -34.78 -15.08 -32.07
N SER A 11 -33.80 -14.27 -32.46
CA SER A 11 -34.01 -13.14 -33.40
C SER A 11 -32.96 -13.09 -34.49
N ARG A 12 -33.30 -12.43 -35.60
CA ARG A 12 -32.36 -12.00 -36.64
C ARG A 12 -32.04 -10.53 -36.36
N LYS A 13 -30.87 -10.25 -35.78
CA LYS A 13 -30.41 -8.88 -35.55
C LYS A 13 -29.73 -8.36 -36.82
N GLY A 14 -29.32 -7.09 -36.82
CA GLY A 14 -28.47 -6.52 -37.89
C GLY A 14 -27.06 -7.15 -37.97
N GLU A 15 -26.69 -8.00 -37.01
CA GLU A 15 -25.46 -8.79 -37.05
C GLU A 15 -25.68 -10.09 -37.84
N PRO A 16 -24.74 -10.50 -38.72
CA PRO A 16 -24.88 -11.74 -39.47
C PRO A 16 -24.81 -12.98 -38.56
N LEU A 17 -25.65 -13.97 -38.88
CA LEU A 17 -25.60 -15.29 -38.24
C LEU A 17 -24.39 -16.07 -38.72
N ARG A 18 -23.76 -16.80 -37.80
CA ARG A 18 -22.65 -17.71 -38.09
C ARG A 18 -23.08 -19.15 -37.81
N CYS A 19 -22.91 -20.01 -38.80
CA CYS A 19 -23.08 -21.45 -38.67
C CYS A 19 -21.71 -22.11 -38.49
N PRO A 20 -21.46 -22.84 -37.39
CA PRO A 20 -20.24 -23.63 -37.22
C PRO A 20 -19.94 -24.62 -38.34
N VAL A 21 -20.98 -25.12 -39.04
CA VAL A 21 -20.82 -26.04 -40.19
C VAL A 21 -20.14 -25.36 -41.38
N ASP A 22 -20.25 -24.03 -41.51
CA ASP A 22 -19.64 -23.26 -42.60
C ASP A 22 -18.18 -22.86 -42.33
N SER A 23 -17.64 -23.19 -41.17
CA SER A 23 -16.28 -22.82 -40.77
C SER A 23 -15.26 -23.91 -41.18
N PRO A 24 -14.32 -23.64 -42.09
CA PRO A 24 -13.40 -24.65 -42.63
C PRO A 24 -12.33 -25.13 -41.63
N HIS A 25 -12.11 -24.42 -40.53
CA HIS A 25 -10.92 -24.59 -39.67
C HIS A 25 -11.17 -25.27 -38.31
N LYS A 26 -12.42 -25.61 -37.96
CA LYS A 26 -12.74 -26.30 -36.69
C LYS A 26 -13.85 -27.30 -36.94
N GLY A 27 -13.71 -28.52 -36.40
CA GLY A 27 -14.78 -29.51 -36.44
C GLY A 27 -16.05 -28.90 -35.82
N CYS A 28 -17.10 -28.74 -36.63
CA CYS A 28 -18.35 -28.07 -36.22
C CYS A 28 -18.95 -28.73 -34.97
N GLU A 29 -18.80 -30.05 -34.84
CA GLU A 29 -19.17 -30.83 -33.66
C GLU A 29 -18.52 -30.33 -32.38
N GLN A 30 -17.21 -30.02 -32.41
CA GLN A 30 -16.48 -29.52 -31.23
C GLN A 30 -17.02 -28.16 -30.78
N VAL A 31 -17.43 -27.33 -31.73
CA VAL A 31 -18.01 -26.01 -31.43
C VAL A 31 -19.39 -26.15 -30.77
N TYR A 32 -20.26 -27.02 -31.29
CA TYR A 32 -21.56 -27.27 -30.67
C TYR A 32 -21.44 -27.97 -29.31
N LYS A 33 -20.54 -28.95 -29.18
CA LYS A 33 -20.26 -29.62 -27.90
C LYS A 33 -19.77 -28.63 -26.84
N ALA A 34 -18.78 -27.80 -27.16
CA ALA A 34 -18.27 -26.79 -26.24
C ALA A 34 -19.35 -25.77 -25.83
N PHE A 35 -20.19 -25.36 -26.79
CA PHE A 35 -21.32 -24.48 -26.49
C PHE A 35 -22.32 -25.12 -25.52
N LEU A 36 -22.77 -26.35 -25.79
CA LEU A 36 -23.73 -27.07 -24.93
C LEU A 36 -23.15 -27.32 -23.52
N GLN A 37 -21.88 -27.73 -23.43
CA GLN A 37 -21.18 -27.91 -22.15
C GLN A 37 -21.12 -26.61 -21.34
N ASN A 38 -20.84 -25.48 -21.99
CA ASN A 38 -20.84 -24.20 -21.30
C ASN A 38 -22.24 -23.80 -20.84
N VAL A 39 -23.27 -24.04 -21.66
CA VAL A 39 -24.67 -23.79 -21.29
C VAL A 39 -25.07 -24.57 -20.04
N GLU A 40 -24.69 -25.84 -19.95
CA GLU A 40 -24.94 -26.69 -18.79
C GLU A 40 -24.24 -26.16 -17.54
N GLN A 41 -22.95 -25.84 -17.63
CA GLN A 41 -22.23 -25.24 -16.50
C GLN A 41 -22.81 -23.88 -16.08
N PHE A 42 -23.26 -23.04 -17.02
CA PHE A 42 -23.97 -21.81 -16.68
C PHE A 42 -25.32 -22.06 -15.98
N LYS A 43 -26.02 -23.16 -16.28
CA LYS A 43 -27.23 -23.57 -15.55
C LYS A 43 -26.89 -24.04 -14.14
N GLU A 44 -25.82 -24.83 -13.96
CA GLU A 44 -25.35 -25.27 -12.64
C GLU A 44 -24.99 -24.10 -11.72
N PHE A 45 -24.49 -23.00 -12.27
CA PHE A 45 -24.16 -21.78 -11.52
C PHE A 45 -25.31 -20.78 -11.39
N ASP A 46 -26.52 -21.10 -11.87
CA ASP A 46 -27.66 -20.17 -11.98
C ASP A 46 -27.27 -18.80 -12.60
N ALA A 47 -26.41 -18.84 -13.61
CA ALA A 47 -25.73 -17.67 -14.17
C ALA A 47 -25.95 -17.54 -15.68
N LEU A 48 -27.06 -18.07 -16.19
CA LEU A 48 -27.39 -18.04 -17.61
C LEU A 48 -27.40 -16.60 -18.16
N PRO A 49 -26.54 -16.27 -19.16
CA PRO A 49 -26.47 -14.92 -19.71
C PRO A 49 -27.75 -14.44 -20.44
N VAL A 50 -28.56 -15.40 -20.90
CA VAL A 50 -29.84 -15.19 -21.60
C VAL A 50 -30.71 -16.44 -21.34
N ASN A 51 -32.03 -16.25 -21.25
CA ASN A 51 -32.98 -17.37 -21.24
C ASN A 51 -32.93 -18.12 -22.57
N LEU A 52 -32.26 -19.27 -22.56
CA LEU A 52 -32.18 -20.15 -23.73
C LEU A 52 -33.44 -20.98 -23.83
N LYS A 53 -34.01 -21.04 -25.03
CA LYS A 53 -35.11 -21.97 -25.36
C LYS A 53 -34.60 -23.38 -25.70
N ILE A 54 -33.34 -23.68 -25.37
CA ILE A 54 -32.66 -24.94 -25.66
C ILE A 54 -32.83 -25.86 -24.45
N GLY A 55 -33.68 -26.88 -24.63
CA GLY A 55 -33.94 -27.92 -23.63
C GLY A 55 -32.80 -28.94 -23.52
N PRO A 56 -32.81 -29.79 -22.47
CA PRO A 56 -31.79 -30.82 -22.25
C PRO A 56 -31.75 -31.91 -23.33
N GLU A 57 -32.80 -32.04 -24.13
CA GLU A 57 -32.91 -33.01 -25.23
C GLU A 57 -32.15 -32.58 -26.50
N VAL A 58 -31.59 -31.37 -26.54
CA VAL A 58 -30.91 -30.85 -27.74
C VAL A 58 -29.46 -31.33 -27.77
N SER A 59 -29.18 -32.30 -28.64
CA SER A 59 -27.83 -32.84 -28.86
C SER A 59 -27.02 -32.03 -29.89
N PHE A 60 -25.71 -32.22 -29.91
CA PHE A 60 -24.86 -31.54 -30.90
C PHE A 60 -25.13 -32.02 -32.33
N GLU A 61 -25.52 -33.29 -32.52
CA GLU A 61 -25.88 -33.85 -33.82
C GLU A 61 -27.13 -33.15 -34.38
N LEU A 62 -28.11 -32.87 -33.51
CA LEU A 62 -29.31 -32.14 -33.88
C LEU A 62 -28.98 -30.70 -34.28
N LEU A 63 -28.07 -30.03 -33.56
CA LEU A 63 -27.62 -28.68 -33.89
C LEU A 63 -26.85 -28.63 -35.22
N ALA A 64 -25.99 -29.61 -35.48
CA ALA A 64 -25.24 -29.71 -36.72
C ALA A 64 -26.16 -29.99 -37.91
N LYS A 65 -27.07 -30.97 -37.78
CA LYS A 65 -28.04 -31.34 -38.83
C LYS A 65 -29.00 -30.20 -39.17
N SER A 66 -29.42 -29.43 -38.16
CA SER A 66 -30.29 -28.26 -38.34
C SER A 66 -29.55 -26.99 -38.75
N ARG A 67 -28.22 -27.05 -38.90
CA ARG A 67 -27.34 -25.91 -39.24
C ARG A 67 -27.56 -24.73 -38.30
N ALA A 68 -27.75 -25.03 -37.03
CA ALA A 68 -28.08 -24.09 -35.99
C ALA A 68 -27.05 -22.94 -35.95
N SER A 69 -27.54 -21.71 -36.04
CA SER A 69 -26.70 -20.54 -36.21
C SER A 69 -26.89 -19.53 -35.08
N TRP A 70 -25.89 -18.70 -34.85
CA TRP A 70 -25.92 -17.67 -33.82
C TRP A 70 -25.15 -16.42 -34.22
N HIS A 71 -25.48 -15.29 -33.61
CA HIS A 71 -24.65 -14.10 -33.69
C HIS A 71 -23.32 -14.32 -32.96
N LYS A 72 -22.24 -13.70 -33.42
CA LYS A 72 -20.94 -13.75 -32.73
C LYS A 72 -21.08 -13.14 -31.34
N SER A 73 -21.77 -12.01 -31.21
CA SER A 73 -22.03 -11.36 -29.92
C SER A 73 -22.82 -12.25 -28.95
N CYS A 74 -23.78 -13.04 -29.45
CA CYS A 74 -24.56 -13.98 -28.65
C CYS A 74 -23.70 -15.16 -28.16
N HIS A 75 -22.92 -15.78 -29.05
CA HIS A 75 -22.05 -16.90 -28.69
C HIS A 75 -20.95 -16.50 -27.69
N LEU A 76 -20.39 -15.30 -27.82
CA LEU A 76 -19.37 -14.78 -26.88
C LEU A 76 -19.86 -14.68 -25.43
N LYS A 77 -21.19 -14.58 -25.21
CA LYS A 77 -21.76 -14.61 -23.85
C LYS A 77 -21.55 -15.96 -23.16
N PHE A 78 -21.43 -17.04 -23.92
CA PHE A 78 -21.21 -18.40 -23.45
C PHE A 78 -19.75 -18.84 -23.62
N SER A 79 -18.81 -17.89 -23.71
CA SER A 79 -17.38 -18.20 -23.81
C SER A 79 -16.78 -18.69 -22.49
N ASN A 80 -15.71 -19.48 -22.56
CA ASN A 80 -15.00 -19.99 -21.38
C ASN A 80 -14.58 -18.86 -20.42
N SER A 81 -14.14 -17.71 -20.94
CA SER A 81 -13.77 -16.55 -20.11
C SER A 81 -14.96 -15.95 -19.35
N LYS A 82 -16.18 -16.07 -19.88
CA LYS A 82 -17.40 -15.65 -19.17
C LYS A 82 -17.84 -16.70 -18.16
N LEU A 83 -17.63 -17.98 -18.48
CA LEU A 83 -17.94 -19.11 -17.61
C LEU A 83 -17.04 -19.12 -16.36
N GLU A 84 -15.73 -18.95 -16.53
CA GLU A 84 -14.78 -18.84 -15.41
C GLU A 84 -15.10 -17.64 -14.50
N ARG A 85 -15.57 -16.52 -15.07
CA ARG A 85 -16.05 -15.38 -14.27
C ARG A 85 -17.30 -15.73 -13.46
N ALA A 86 -18.26 -16.46 -14.04
CA ALA A 86 -19.45 -16.90 -13.32
C ALA A 86 -19.08 -17.89 -12.19
N ARG A 87 -18.18 -18.83 -12.48
CA ARG A 87 -17.66 -19.81 -11.51
C ARG A 87 -16.94 -19.13 -10.33
N ASN A 88 -16.07 -18.16 -10.60
CA ASN A 88 -15.35 -17.43 -9.55
C ASN A 88 -16.27 -16.55 -8.70
N LYS A 89 -17.37 -16.04 -9.29
CA LYS A 89 -18.40 -15.32 -8.52
C LYS A 89 -19.05 -16.23 -7.48
N ARG A 90 -19.38 -17.49 -7.83
CA ARG A 90 -19.97 -18.45 -6.89
C ARG A 90 -18.99 -18.94 -5.83
N LYS A 91 -17.72 -19.19 -6.19
CA LYS A 91 -16.66 -19.55 -5.21
C LYS A 91 -16.40 -18.47 -4.16
N SER A 92 -16.65 -17.20 -4.51
CA SER A 92 -16.53 -16.07 -3.58
C SER A 92 -17.71 -15.96 -2.61
N ASP A 93 -18.87 -16.54 -2.93
CA ASP A 93 -20.06 -16.51 -2.05
C ASP A 93 -20.02 -17.64 -0.99
N ASP A 94 -19.35 -18.77 -1.27
CA ASP A 94 -19.19 -19.91 -0.34
C ASP A 94 -18.11 -19.69 0.74
N ASN A 95 -17.18 -18.75 0.51
CA ASN A 95 -16.13 -18.38 1.47
C ASN A 95 -16.54 -17.11 2.21
N GLN A 96 -17.52 -17.21 3.12
CA GLN A 96 -17.75 -16.16 4.13
C GLN A 96 -16.79 -16.33 5.30
N ASP A 97 -15.57 -15.86 5.09
CA ASP A 97 -14.83 -15.12 6.10
C ASP A 97 -14.34 -13.82 5.46
N GLU A 98 -14.37 -12.75 6.23
CA GLU A 98 -14.28 -11.35 5.83
C GLU A 98 -13.19 -11.06 4.78
N THR A 99 -13.54 -10.75 3.52
CA THR A 99 -13.04 -9.56 2.79
C THR A 99 -13.51 -9.43 1.33
N LEU A 100 -13.80 -8.19 0.94
CA LEU A 100 -13.69 -7.62 -0.41
C LEU A 100 -14.58 -8.19 -1.53
N THR A 101 -15.91 -8.07 -1.40
CA THR A 101 -16.77 -8.04 -2.59
C THR A 101 -16.69 -6.68 -3.28
N ARG A 102 -16.02 -6.68 -4.44
CA ARG A 102 -16.05 -5.67 -5.49
C ARG A 102 -17.49 -5.42 -5.92
N VAL A 103 -18.16 -4.47 -5.27
CA VAL A 103 -19.45 -3.94 -5.71
C VAL A 103 -19.25 -3.31 -7.08
N ARG A 104 -19.86 -3.96 -8.07
CA ARG A 104 -20.08 -3.46 -9.41
C ARG A 104 -20.62 -2.04 -9.27
N GLY A 105 -19.83 -1.05 -9.72
CA GLY A 105 -20.18 0.36 -9.66
C GLY A 105 -21.63 0.53 -10.10
N GLN A 106 -22.48 0.85 -9.13
CA GLN A 106 -23.66 1.62 -9.42
C GLN A 106 -23.11 2.91 -9.99
N PHE A 107 -23.05 2.96 -11.32
CA PHE A 107 -23.23 4.22 -12.02
C PHE A 107 -24.35 4.92 -11.27
N LEU A 108 -24.06 6.12 -10.76
CA LEU A 108 -25.01 7.06 -10.17
C LEU A 108 -25.99 7.52 -11.25
N SER A 109 -26.64 6.57 -11.91
CA SER A 109 -27.65 6.79 -12.91
C SER A 109 -28.92 7.05 -12.11
N SER A 110 -29.26 8.33 -11.99
CA SER A 110 -30.58 8.90 -11.62
C SER A 110 -30.94 9.15 -10.14
N LYS A 111 -30.01 9.07 -9.18
CA LYS A 111 -30.25 9.64 -7.82
C LYS A 111 -29.23 10.72 -7.51
N ALA A 112 -29.70 11.95 -7.28
CA ALA A 112 -28.88 13.04 -6.75
C ALA A 112 -28.49 12.71 -5.31
N VAL A 113 -27.36 12.01 -5.14
CA VAL A 113 -26.79 11.66 -3.84
C VAL A 113 -25.38 12.25 -3.71
N CYS A 114 -24.94 12.44 -2.48
CA CYS A 114 -23.61 12.94 -2.16
C CYS A 114 -22.53 11.88 -2.45
N LEU A 115 -21.47 12.27 -3.16
CA LEU A 115 -20.30 11.46 -3.47
C LEU A 115 -19.61 10.89 -2.22
N PHE A 116 -19.67 11.61 -1.10
CA PHE A 116 -18.93 11.28 0.12
C PHE A 116 -19.70 10.37 1.09
N CYS A 117 -21.03 10.52 1.20
CA CYS A 117 -21.84 9.76 2.16
C CYS A 117 -22.97 8.93 1.52
N GLY A 118 -23.26 9.11 0.23
CA GLY A 118 -24.33 8.40 -0.45
C GLY A 118 -25.75 8.87 -0.12
N GLU A 119 -25.90 9.91 0.71
CA GLU A 119 -27.20 10.46 1.12
C GLU A 119 -27.68 11.59 0.18
N THR A 120 -28.99 11.75 0.06
CA THR A 120 -29.64 12.87 -0.64
C THR A 120 -29.64 14.15 0.22
N GLY A 121 -29.98 15.31 -0.33
CA GLY A 121 -30.17 16.54 0.44
C GLY A 121 -29.79 17.81 -0.33
N ASP A 122 -29.30 18.83 0.40
CA ASP A 122 -28.75 20.05 -0.18
C ASP A 122 -27.36 19.78 -0.79
N LEU A 123 -27.36 19.53 -2.10
CA LEU A 123 -26.21 19.03 -2.84
C LEU A 123 -25.65 20.10 -3.77
N HIS A 124 -24.34 20.25 -3.72
CA HIS A 124 -23.55 21.06 -4.65
C HIS A 124 -23.02 20.22 -5.79
N GLU A 125 -23.20 20.71 -7.00
CA GLU A 125 -22.63 20.11 -8.20
C GLU A 125 -21.19 20.58 -8.41
N VAL A 126 -20.34 19.66 -8.83
CA VAL A 126 -18.94 19.97 -9.12
C VAL A 126 -18.86 20.60 -10.51
N MET A 127 -18.35 21.84 -10.56
CA MET A 127 -18.25 22.60 -11.82
C MET A 127 -16.82 22.84 -12.28
N THR A 128 -15.80 22.46 -11.49
CA THR A 128 -14.39 22.75 -11.82
C THR A 128 -13.49 21.55 -11.59
N LEU A 129 -12.50 21.38 -12.48
CA LEU A 129 -11.49 20.32 -12.39
C LEU A 129 -10.58 20.50 -11.18
N GLU A 130 -10.36 21.74 -10.73
CA GLU A 130 -9.59 22.03 -9.51
C GLU A 130 -10.18 21.35 -8.26
N VAL A 131 -11.51 21.20 -8.20
CA VAL A 131 -12.17 20.49 -7.10
C VAL A 131 -11.91 18.99 -7.20
N ASP A 132 -11.93 18.42 -8.41
CA ASP A 132 -11.55 17.00 -8.64
C ASP A 132 -10.12 16.74 -8.17
N GLU A 133 -9.16 17.54 -8.62
CA GLU A 133 -7.75 17.38 -8.29
C GLU A 133 -7.52 17.42 -6.77
N LYS A 134 -8.14 18.40 -6.09
CA LYS A 134 -8.05 18.54 -4.63
C LYS A 134 -8.64 17.32 -3.92
N VAL A 135 -9.82 16.87 -4.32
CA VAL A 135 -10.49 15.73 -3.70
C VAL A 135 -9.72 14.44 -3.94
N ARG A 136 -9.19 14.23 -5.15
CA ARG A 136 -8.38 13.06 -5.52
C ARG A 136 -7.07 13.01 -4.76
N LYS A 137 -6.41 14.17 -4.57
CA LYS A 137 -5.23 14.27 -3.72
C LYS A 137 -5.56 13.90 -2.27
N MET A 138 -6.58 14.52 -1.68
CA MET A 138 -6.99 14.23 -0.29
C MET A 138 -7.38 12.76 -0.10
N ALA A 139 -8.11 12.18 -1.05
CA ALA A 139 -8.51 10.77 -1.01
C ALA A 139 -7.31 9.82 -1.11
N THR A 140 -6.30 10.19 -1.89
CA THR A 140 -5.05 9.42 -2.05
C THR A 140 -4.22 9.48 -0.77
N ASP A 141 -3.99 10.68 -0.25
CA ASP A 141 -3.22 10.91 0.98
C ASP A 141 -3.85 10.19 2.17
N LEU A 142 -5.19 10.23 2.28
CA LEU A 142 -5.95 9.53 3.33
C LEU A 142 -6.17 8.04 3.07
N GLN A 143 -5.73 7.51 1.93
CA GLN A 143 -6.03 6.15 1.46
C GLN A 143 -7.53 5.78 1.55
N ASP A 144 -8.41 6.75 1.28
CA ASP A 144 -9.86 6.58 1.36
C ASP A 144 -10.35 5.75 0.17
N SER A 145 -10.25 4.42 0.31
CA SER A 145 -10.53 3.47 -0.76
C SER A 145 -11.99 3.52 -1.25
N ALA A 146 -12.93 3.96 -0.40
CA ALA A 146 -14.33 4.12 -0.79
C ALA A 146 -14.46 5.31 -1.75
N LEU A 147 -13.90 6.46 -1.40
CA LEU A 147 -13.90 7.66 -2.25
C LEU A 147 -13.11 7.43 -3.55
N LEU A 148 -11.95 6.79 -3.49
CA LEU A 148 -11.14 6.47 -4.67
C LEU A 148 -11.87 5.55 -5.67
N LYS A 149 -12.70 4.62 -5.18
CA LYS A 149 -13.52 3.76 -6.06
C LYS A 149 -14.54 4.58 -6.85
N HIS A 150 -15.14 5.62 -6.25
CA HIS A 150 -16.06 6.50 -6.94
C HIS A 150 -15.33 7.37 -7.99
N LEU A 151 -14.14 7.87 -7.66
CA LEU A 151 -13.31 8.69 -8.55
C LEU A 151 -12.62 7.91 -9.68
N ALA A 152 -12.69 6.57 -9.67
CA ALA A 152 -12.15 5.73 -10.74
C ALA A 152 -13.04 5.71 -11.99
N GLY A 153 -14.30 6.13 -11.88
CA GLY A 153 -15.26 6.16 -12.98
C GLY A 153 -15.07 7.31 -13.98
N GLY A 154 -14.25 8.29 -13.65
CA GLY A 154 -14.05 9.52 -14.41
C GLY A 154 -13.70 10.68 -13.46
N ASP A 155 -13.41 11.86 -14.02
CA ASP A 155 -13.35 13.07 -13.20
C ASP A 155 -14.73 13.41 -12.61
N MET A 156 -14.75 14.15 -11.51
CA MET A 156 -15.96 14.53 -10.78
C MET A 156 -16.98 15.28 -11.65
N ILE A 157 -16.58 15.92 -12.75
CA ILE A 157 -17.50 16.58 -13.68
C ILE A 157 -18.13 15.53 -14.60
N ALA A 158 -17.32 14.64 -15.17
CA ALA A 158 -17.76 13.60 -16.10
C ALA A 158 -18.74 12.60 -15.45
N ILE A 159 -18.62 12.37 -14.14
CA ILE A 159 -19.56 11.53 -13.38
C ILE A 159 -20.72 12.33 -12.75
N GLU A 160 -20.86 13.62 -13.09
CA GLU A 160 -21.87 14.54 -12.57
C GLU A 160 -21.93 14.52 -11.03
N ALA A 161 -20.76 14.54 -10.39
CA ALA A 161 -20.64 14.36 -8.96
C ALA A 161 -21.33 15.52 -8.20
N LYS A 162 -22.05 15.13 -7.16
CA LYS A 162 -22.74 16.04 -6.24
C LYS A 162 -22.27 15.80 -4.81
N TYR A 163 -22.24 16.83 -3.97
CA TYR A 163 -21.77 16.69 -2.59
C TYR A 163 -22.42 17.68 -1.61
N HIS A 164 -22.55 17.30 -0.34
CA HIS A 164 -22.89 18.26 0.72
C HIS A 164 -21.66 19.09 1.10
N LYS A 165 -21.81 20.42 1.30
CA LYS A 165 -20.69 21.27 1.78
C LYS A 165 -20.05 20.72 3.05
N LYS A 166 -20.87 20.21 3.98
CA LYS A 166 -20.41 19.62 5.25
C LYS A 166 -19.48 18.42 5.02
N CYS A 167 -19.79 17.56 4.05
CA CYS A 167 -18.96 16.40 3.73
C CYS A 167 -17.60 16.82 3.14
N MET A 168 -17.57 17.85 2.28
CA MET A 168 -16.31 18.41 1.79
C MET A 168 -15.45 18.99 2.92
N THR A 169 -16.08 19.73 3.84
CA THR A 169 -15.39 20.27 5.03
C THR A 169 -14.84 19.14 5.90
N ASN A 170 -15.60 18.05 6.09
CA ASN A 170 -15.15 16.89 6.85
C ASN A 170 -13.91 16.24 6.21
N LEU A 171 -13.94 16.00 4.89
CA LEU A 171 -12.80 15.45 4.16
C LEU A 171 -11.56 16.35 4.30
N THR A 172 -11.74 17.67 4.13
CA THR A 172 -10.67 18.66 4.29
C THR A 172 -10.10 18.65 5.72
N ASN A 173 -10.95 18.54 6.74
CA ASN A 173 -10.52 18.50 8.13
C ASN A 173 -9.76 17.20 8.47
N ARG A 174 -10.23 16.05 7.96
CA ARG A 174 -9.54 14.77 8.05
C ARG A 174 -8.14 14.84 7.42
N HIS A 175 -8.06 15.40 6.21
CA HIS A 175 -6.79 15.58 5.51
C HIS A 175 -5.82 16.51 6.26
N ARG A 176 -6.30 17.63 6.80
CA ARG A 176 -5.49 18.52 7.65
C ARG A 176 -5.00 17.82 8.92
N ALA A 177 -5.82 16.96 9.53
CA ALA A 177 -5.42 16.19 10.71
C ALA A 177 -4.33 15.18 10.36
N PHE A 178 -4.49 14.47 9.23
CA PHE A 178 -3.48 13.56 8.69
C PHE A 178 -2.15 14.27 8.41
N LEU A 179 -2.18 15.45 7.77
CA LEU A 179 -0.94 16.19 7.49
C LEU A 179 -0.18 16.57 8.76
N ARG A 180 -0.88 17.03 9.81
CA ARG A 180 -0.25 17.32 11.11
C ARG A 180 0.41 16.07 11.70
N GLN A 181 -0.32 14.95 11.72
CA GLN A 181 0.21 13.70 12.23
C GLN A 181 1.40 13.17 11.42
N SER A 182 1.36 13.30 10.09
CA SER A 182 2.44 12.87 9.20
C SER A 182 3.71 13.69 9.39
N GLN A 183 3.57 14.99 9.68
CA GLN A 183 4.70 15.87 9.92
C GLN A 183 5.36 15.56 11.27
N ASP A 184 4.56 15.27 12.30
CA ASP A 184 5.06 14.89 13.63
C ASP A 184 5.73 13.51 13.63
N CYS A 185 5.26 12.54 12.83
CA CYS A 185 5.89 11.22 12.76
C CYS A 185 7.18 11.23 11.92
N GLN A 186 7.21 11.99 10.83
CA GLN A 186 8.40 12.11 9.98
C GLN A 186 9.56 12.80 10.69
N SER A 187 9.29 13.86 11.46
CA SER A 187 10.33 14.53 12.25
C SER A 187 10.92 13.60 13.32
N GLY A 188 10.09 12.81 14.00
CA GLY A 188 10.56 11.85 15.00
C GLY A 188 11.44 10.73 14.42
N GLU A 189 11.07 10.16 13.28
CA GLU A 189 11.86 9.10 12.63
C GLU A 189 13.21 9.61 12.07
N GLU A 190 13.25 10.83 11.53
CA GLU A 190 14.48 11.46 11.07
C GLU A 190 15.40 11.82 12.25
N ASP A 191 14.84 12.37 13.33
CA ASP A 191 15.59 12.69 14.54
C ASP A 191 16.19 11.44 15.20
N GLU A 192 15.47 10.31 15.23
CA GLU A 192 16.01 9.05 15.79
C GLU A 192 17.19 8.52 14.97
N LYS A 193 17.08 8.54 13.63
CA LYS A 193 18.17 8.13 12.73
C LYS A 193 19.40 9.04 12.89
N ASN A 194 19.17 10.34 12.91
CA ASN A 194 20.21 11.35 13.08
C ASN A 194 20.88 11.26 14.46
N GLU A 195 20.12 10.94 15.52
CA GLU A 195 20.68 10.66 16.86
C GLU A 195 21.57 9.41 16.84
N GLY A 196 21.17 8.38 16.09
CA GLY A 196 22.00 7.20 15.85
C GLY A 196 23.33 7.52 15.16
N ILE A 197 23.29 8.33 14.10
CA ILE A 197 24.48 8.75 13.34
C ILE A 197 25.45 9.53 14.24
N ALA A 198 24.94 10.56 14.95
CA ALA A 198 25.75 11.37 15.86
C ALA A 198 26.43 10.52 16.95
N PHE A 199 25.76 9.47 17.42
CA PHE A 199 26.32 8.56 18.41
C PHE A 199 27.42 7.67 17.82
N VAL A 200 27.23 7.12 16.61
CA VAL A 200 28.26 6.32 15.93
C VAL A 200 29.52 7.15 15.64
N GLU A 201 29.36 8.41 15.25
CA GLU A 201 30.49 9.32 15.05
C GLU A 201 31.26 9.59 16.35
N LEU A 202 30.55 9.75 17.47
CA LEU A 202 31.20 9.88 18.78
C LEU A 202 32.05 8.64 19.12
N ILE A 203 31.50 7.44 18.90
CA ILE A 203 32.24 6.19 19.13
C ILE A 203 33.45 6.10 18.19
N SER A 204 33.29 6.44 16.92
CA SER A 204 34.38 6.44 15.93
C SER A 204 35.49 7.43 16.32
N PHE A 205 35.12 8.61 16.85
CA PHE A 205 36.09 9.55 17.41
C PHE A 205 36.86 8.92 18.58
N MET A 206 36.16 8.27 19.52
CA MET A 206 36.82 7.62 20.65
C MET A 206 37.78 6.50 20.21
N GLU A 207 37.41 5.72 19.19
CA GLU A 207 38.30 4.70 18.61
C GLU A 207 39.55 5.32 17.99
N SER A 208 39.39 6.37 17.16
CA SER A 208 40.53 7.10 16.59
C SER A 208 41.43 7.75 17.66
N PHE A 209 40.86 8.13 18.80
CA PHE A 209 41.61 8.70 19.91
C PHE A 209 42.56 7.66 20.54
N ILE A 210 42.13 6.39 20.61
CA ILE A 210 42.96 5.26 21.05
C ILE A 210 44.07 5.00 20.04
N ASP A 211 43.76 5.02 18.74
CA ASP A 211 44.75 4.83 17.67
C ASP A 211 45.85 5.90 17.69
N ASP A 212 45.50 7.13 18.08
CA ASP A 212 46.44 8.25 18.30
C ASP A 212 47.29 8.09 19.58
N GLY A 213 47.13 6.99 20.32
CA GLY A 213 47.85 6.71 21.57
C GLY A 213 47.35 7.51 22.77
N LYS A 214 46.12 8.05 22.71
CA LYS A 214 45.49 8.77 23.82
C LYS A 214 44.41 7.91 24.45
N TYR A 215 44.39 7.86 25.79
CA TYR A 215 43.57 6.87 26.51
C TYR A 215 42.66 7.45 27.59
N VAL A 216 42.65 8.77 27.76
CA VAL A 216 41.88 9.47 28.80
C VAL A 216 41.01 10.54 28.15
N LEU A 217 39.70 10.48 28.40
CA LEU A 217 38.72 11.46 27.95
C LEU A 217 37.83 11.88 29.12
N THR A 218 37.45 13.14 29.20
CA THR A 218 36.47 13.58 30.21
C THR A 218 35.04 13.34 29.73
N LEU A 219 34.11 13.08 30.66
CA LEU A 219 32.70 12.98 30.29
C LEU A 219 32.16 14.29 29.70
N THR A 220 32.69 15.43 30.15
CA THR A 220 32.29 16.75 29.64
C THR A 220 32.65 16.94 28.17
N GLU A 221 33.86 16.55 27.76
CA GLU A 221 34.28 16.61 26.34
C GLU A 221 33.40 15.71 25.48
N LEU A 222 33.17 14.47 25.91
CA LEU A 222 32.30 13.52 25.19
C LEU A 222 30.87 14.03 25.07
N HIS A 223 30.35 14.66 26.13
CA HIS A 223 29.02 15.25 26.15
C HIS A 223 28.90 16.45 25.20
N GLN A 224 29.90 17.34 25.19
CA GLN A 224 29.93 18.47 24.26
C GLN A 224 30.07 18.02 22.80
N LEU A 225 30.95 17.07 22.50
CA LEU A 225 31.11 16.51 21.15
C LEU A 225 29.79 15.92 20.64
N TYR A 226 29.11 15.15 21.47
CA TYR A 226 27.83 14.56 21.12
C TYR A 226 26.74 15.62 20.89
N ILE A 227 26.63 16.63 21.76
CA ILE A 227 25.68 17.73 21.58
C ILE A 227 25.96 18.51 20.29
N ASN A 228 27.23 18.81 20.01
CA ASN A 228 27.61 19.52 18.79
C ASN A 228 27.22 18.71 17.55
N ARG A 229 27.44 17.39 17.56
CA ARG A 229 27.00 16.52 16.45
C ARG A 229 25.49 16.44 16.29
N LEU A 230 24.74 16.39 17.38
CA LEU A 230 23.28 16.48 17.30
C LEU A 230 22.83 17.81 16.68
N GLN A 231 23.47 18.91 17.04
CA GLN A 231 23.18 20.24 16.46
C GLN A 231 23.54 20.32 14.98
N ASP A 232 24.67 19.74 14.56
CA ASP A 232 25.07 19.63 13.15
C ASP A 232 24.03 18.86 12.33
N CYS A 233 23.41 17.84 12.93
CA CYS A 233 22.30 17.08 12.35
C CYS A 233 20.92 17.77 12.48
N GLY A 234 20.85 19.00 13.00
CA GLY A 234 19.61 19.77 13.15
C GLY A 234 18.77 19.42 14.39
N ILE A 235 19.23 18.50 15.25
CA ILE A 235 18.52 18.07 16.46
C ILE A 235 18.80 19.04 17.61
N LYS A 236 17.74 19.66 18.13
CA LYS A 236 17.80 20.49 19.35
C LYS A 236 17.21 19.72 20.53
N LYS A 237 18.07 18.98 21.24
CA LYS A 237 17.68 18.13 22.38
C LYS A 237 18.61 18.33 23.56
N GLU A 238 18.06 18.35 24.77
CA GLU A 238 18.85 18.27 26.00
C GLU A 238 19.33 16.83 26.22
N VAL A 239 20.65 16.65 26.28
CA VAL A 239 21.27 15.34 26.52
C VAL A 239 21.60 15.18 27.99
N ASN A 240 21.14 14.09 28.59
CA ASN A 240 21.55 13.69 29.93
C ASN A 240 22.93 13.01 29.91
N GLY A 241 23.94 13.62 30.54
CA GLY A 241 25.32 13.11 30.57
C GLY A 241 25.46 11.73 31.20
N THR A 242 24.68 11.42 32.24
CA THR A 242 24.69 10.10 32.90
C THR A 242 24.20 9.01 31.94
N ARG A 243 23.12 9.27 31.19
CA ARG A 243 22.61 8.33 30.18
C ARG A 243 23.59 8.14 29.03
N LEU A 244 24.20 9.23 28.56
CA LEU A 244 25.23 9.16 27.52
C LEU A 244 26.41 8.29 27.98
N LYS A 245 26.90 8.52 29.21
CA LYS A 245 27.95 7.71 29.83
C LYS A 245 27.60 6.22 29.83
N SER A 246 26.42 5.85 30.35
CA SER A 246 25.99 4.45 30.39
C SER A 246 25.95 3.81 28.99
N ARG A 247 25.51 4.58 27.98
CA ARG A 247 25.48 4.13 26.59
C ARG A 247 26.89 3.92 26.01
N ILE A 248 27.83 4.82 26.29
CA ILE A 248 29.24 4.71 25.90
C ILE A 248 29.91 3.50 26.55
N LEU A 249 29.74 3.32 27.87
CA LEU A 249 30.31 2.17 28.59
C LEU A 249 29.79 0.82 28.07
N THR A 250 28.53 0.79 27.60
CA THR A 250 27.95 -0.40 26.97
C THR A 250 28.63 -0.76 25.64
N HIS A 251 29.13 0.24 24.89
CA HIS A 251 29.87 0.03 23.65
C HIS A 251 31.30 -0.48 23.87
N PHE A 252 31.90 -0.19 25.03
CA PHE A 252 33.27 -0.59 25.36
C PHE A 252 33.33 -1.53 26.58
N PRO A 253 32.69 -2.70 26.53
CA PRO A 253 32.58 -3.58 27.68
C PRO A 253 33.96 -4.09 28.12
N GLY A 254 34.33 -3.83 29.37
CA GLY A 254 35.61 -4.27 29.95
C GLY A 254 36.85 -3.59 29.37
N LYS A 255 36.69 -2.64 28.43
CA LYS A 255 37.80 -1.85 27.86
C LYS A 255 37.87 -0.44 28.43
N LEU A 256 36.71 0.17 28.68
CA LEU A 256 36.61 1.52 29.22
C LEU A 256 36.18 1.46 30.69
N GLN A 257 36.88 2.20 31.55
CA GLN A 257 36.57 2.32 32.96
C GLN A 257 36.34 3.78 33.35
N GLU A 258 35.38 4.00 34.24
CA GLU A 258 35.15 5.30 34.87
C GLU A 258 36.10 5.50 36.05
N GLN A 259 36.76 6.66 36.09
CA GLN A 259 37.53 7.14 37.23
C GLN A 259 36.96 8.48 37.68
N SER A 260 36.76 8.66 38.99
CA SER A 260 36.12 9.85 39.56
C SER A 260 36.86 10.29 40.81
N ASP A 261 37.12 11.59 40.92
CA ASP A 261 37.63 12.24 42.15
C ASP A 261 36.54 13.04 42.89
N GLY A 262 35.27 12.91 42.46
CA GLY A 262 34.13 13.67 42.97
C GLY A 262 33.89 15.03 42.31
N LYS A 263 34.86 15.60 41.57
CA LYS A 263 34.71 16.83 40.77
C LYS A 263 34.71 16.55 39.28
N THR A 264 35.55 15.62 38.84
CA THR A 264 35.74 15.29 37.43
C THR A 264 35.54 13.81 37.21
N VAL A 265 34.77 13.48 36.17
CA VAL A 265 34.54 12.10 35.74
C VAL A 265 35.36 11.85 34.48
N LEU A 266 36.33 10.95 34.59
CA LEU A 266 37.21 10.51 33.52
C LEU A 266 36.76 9.14 32.99
N GLN A 267 36.91 8.96 31.69
CA GLN A 267 36.77 7.70 30.99
C GLN A 267 38.18 7.28 30.55
N VAL A 268 38.65 6.14 31.07
CA VAL A 268 40.02 5.68 30.85
C VAL A 268 40.01 4.31 30.21
N PHE A 269 40.72 4.16 29.10
CA PHE A 269 40.89 2.87 28.43
C PHE A 269 41.95 2.04 29.14
N ASN A 270 41.61 0.78 29.41
CA ASN A 270 42.46 -0.18 30.13
C ASN A 270 43.81 -0.41 29.42
N GLU A 271 43.83 -0.33 28.09
CA GLU A 271 45.03 -0.47 27.25
C GLU A 271 46.07 0.62 27.56
N GLY A 272 45.62 1.83 27.91
CA GLY A 272 46.47 2.95 28.28
C GLY A 272 46.90 2.99 29.74
N MET A 273 46.19 2.29 30.63
CA MET A 273 46.39 2.38 32.08
C MET A 273 47.83 2.08 32.49
N ALA A 274 48.45 1.03 31.92
CA ALA A 274 49.83 0.69 32.22
C ALA A 274 50.82 1.77 31.73
N SER A 275 50.53 2.43 30.61
CA SER A 275 51.35 3.52 30.09
C SER A 275 51.24 4.75 30.97
N ILE A 276 50.01 5.14 31.33
CA ILE A 276 49.72 6.29 32.19
C ILE A 276 50.39 6.11 33.56
N LEU A 277 50.21 4.94 34.19
CA LEU A 277 50.82 4.65 35.48
C LEU A 277 52.35 4.69 35.42
N ARG A 278 52.97 4.20 34.35
CA ARG A 278 54.43 4.28 34.18
C ARG A 278 54.90 5.72 34.04
N GLU A 279 54.22 6.54 33.25
CA GLU A 279 54.57 7.95 33.04
C GLU A 279 54.44 8.76 34.33
N GLU A 280 53.34 8.58 35.08
CA GLU A 280 53.15 9.25 36.37
C GLU A 280 54.16 8.80 37.42
N LEU A 281 54.42 7.49 37.55
CA LEU A 281 55.45 6.98 38.46
C LEU A 281 56.85 7.50 38.08
N TRP A 282 57.15 7.58 36.78
CA TRP A 282 58.39 8.16 36.30
C TRP A 282 58.48 9.64 36.66
N ASN A 283 57.42 10.42 36.47
CA ASN A 283 57.34 11.83 36.86
C ASN A 283 57.52 12.03 38.37
N MET A 284 57.01 11.13 39.21
CA MET A 284 57.18 11.19 40.66
C MET A 284 58.60 10.82 41.11
N ILE A 285 59.25 9.86 40.45
CA ILE A 285 60.60 9.39 40.80
C ILE A 285 61.68 10.32 40.24
N MET A 286 61.46 10.90 39.05
CA MET A 286 62.44 11.71 38.31
C MET A 286 62.23 13.22 38.42
N LYS A 287 61.27 13.70 39.23
CA LYS A 287 61.27 15.09 39.74
C LYS A 287 61.91 15.15 41.13
N PRO A 288 63.25 15.12 41.27
CA PRO A 288 63.86 15.65 42.48
C PRO A 288 63.61 17.17 42.49
N MET A 289 63.23 17.66 43.67
CA MET A 289 62.99 19.06 44.03
C MET A 289 63.78 20.09 43.19
N LEU A 290 63.05 20.94 42.48
CA LEU A 290 63.45 22.32 42.17
C LEU A 290 62.39 23.25 42.76
#